data_AF-A0A6A6A3U4-F1
#
_entry.id   AF-A0A6A6A3U4-F1
#
_cell.length_a   1.000
_cell.length_b   1.000
_cell.length_c   1.000
_cell.angle_alpha   90.00
_cell.angle_beta   90.00
_cell.angle_gamma   90.00
#
_symmetry.space_group_name_H-M   'P 1'
#
loop_
_entity.id
_entity.type
_entity.pdbx_description
1 polymer ?
#
loop_
_entity_poly.entity_id
_entity_poly.type
_entity_poly.pdbx_seq_one_letter_code
_entity_poly.pdbx_strand_id
1 'polypeptide(L)'
;PCMPFVILPVDINASSLASIKPFLLQVITTVAFFHDTAKQQIMATDVMRQVSERMLIQGEKSMDLLQGLLVFLSWFNPHSFLPQNHTNFLHLAMALTVDLNIDRMPGLCEKVAMEAASKAHGIPQPAKTISNDERRAVIGIFYLTSQIFTSFRKVDTLKWTPWLTECVNVLIHAQEYGSDTFLVQLVQTQRIMHEVMSTEYDHAPVQFYAKSFLSDLDSIGSPSGDGTMATVRRLQYACTRTAIWERSFATLTANKVKENDLRQRLDGMWRCMEAVKAYIDVYMEMPPEDYLFVPFGVFAQFAYIFVVIIRASSITTDGWDVKALREYIDFSTLME
;
A
#
# COMPACT_ATOMS: atom_id res chain seq x y z
N PRO A 1 14.20 -5.73 -3.83
CA PRO A 1 12.85 -5.77 -3.21
C PRO A 1 12.00 -4.55 -3.62
N CYS A 2 10.74 -4.76 -4.02
CA CYS A 2 9.89 -3.74 -4.64
C CYS A 2 9.14 -2.82 -3.64
N MET A 3 9.73 -2.56 -2.46
CA MET A 3 9.14 -1.73 -1.41
C MET A 3 10.17 -0.71 -0.89
N PRO A 4 10.36 0.43 -1.57
CA PRO A 4 11.50 1.34 -1.39
C PRO A 4 11.40 2.28 -0.17
N PHE A 5 10.58 1.96 0.83
CA PHE A 5 10.32 2.85 1.97
C PHE A 5 11.32 2.70 3.12
N VAL A 6 12.13 1.64 3.08
CA VAL A 6 13.27 1.41 3.97
C VAL A 6 14.45 1.04 3.09
N ILE A 7 15.47 1.90 3.06
CA ILE A 7 16.66 1.72 2.23
C ILE A 7 17.86 1.54 3.14
N LEU A 8 18.67 0.53 2.86
CA LEU A 8 19.95 0.32 3.52
C LEU A 8 21.05 0.98 2.66
N PRO A 9 21.97 1.76 3.25
CA PRO A 9 23.12 2.29 2.53
C PRO A 9 23.95 1.16 1.91
N VAL A 10 24.51 1.38 0.72
CA VAL A 10 25.25 0.34 -0.02
C VAL A 10 26.43 -0.24 0.78
N ASP A 11 27.06 0.59 1.62
CA ASP A 11 28.25 0.21 2.38
C ASP A 11 27.93 -0.43 3.76
N ILE A 12 26.65 -0.58 4.12
CA ILE A 12 26.28 -1.15 5.42
C ILE A 12 26.41 -2.67 5.41
N ASN A 13 27.09 -3.24 6.40
CA ASN A 13 27.15 -4.68 6.62
C ASN A 13 26.26 -5.11 7.81
N ALA A 14 26.01 -6.42 7.93
CA ALA A 14 25.15 -6.97 8.97
C ALA A 14 25.63 -6.64 10.40
N SER A 15 26.94 -6.63 10.66
CA SER A 15 27.48 -6.30 11.99
C SER A 15 27.25 -4.84 12.36
N SER A 16 27.43 -3.93 11.40
CA SER A 16 27.15 -2.50 11.57
C SER A 16 25.64 -2.27 11.76
N LEU A 17 24.80 -2.94 10.97
CA LEU A 17 23.35 -2.84 11.13
C LEU A 17 22.87 -3.39 12.48
N ALA A 18 23.45 -4.51 12.95
CA ALA A 18 23.15 -5.07 14.28
C ALA A 18 23.44 -4.09 15.41
N SER A 19 24.44 -3.22 15.23
CA SER A 19 24.82 -2.23 16.25
C SER A 19 23.92 -0.98 16.23
N ILE A 20 23.38 -0.61 15.06
CA ILE A 20 22.64 0.66 14.88
C ILE A 20 21.11 0.43 14.86
N LYS A 21 20.65 -0.62 14.18
CA LYS A 21 19.24 -0.97 13.99
C LYS A 21 19.04 -2.50 14.17
N PRO A 22 19.27 -3.02 15.39
CA PRO A 22 19.21 -4.46 15.66
C PRO A 22 17.84 -5.08 15.35
N PHE A 23 16.75 -4.36 15.62
CA PHE A 23 15.41 -4.88 15.35
C PHE A 23 15.13 -4.96 13.85
N LEU A 24 15.49 -3.92 13.09
CA LEU A 24 15.37 -3.94 11.64
C LEU A 24 16.17 -5.10 11.02
N LEU A 25 17.40 -5.34 11.47
CA LEU A 25 18.19 -6.49 11.00
C LEU A 25 17.47 -7.81 11.28
N GLN A 26 16.92 -7.99 12.49
CA GLN A 26 16.19 -9.19 12.84
C GLN A 26 14.96 -9.38 11.94
N VAL A 27 14.19 -8.31 11.70
CA VAL A 27 13.01 -8.38 10.81
C VAL A 27 13.43 -8.74 9.39
N ILE A 28 14.46 -8.09 8.85
CA ILE A 28 14.99 -8.39 7.51
C ILE A 28 15.39 -9.86 7.41
N THR A 29 16.12 -10.36 8.41
CA THR A 29 16.53 -11.76 8.47
C THR A 29 15.30 -12.68 8.52
N THR A 30 14.27 -12.32 9.30
CA THR A 30 13.02 -13.07 9.42
C THR A 30 12.28 -13.16 8.09
N VAL A 31 12.05 -12.03 7.41
CA VAL A 31 11.31 -12.03 6.14
C VAL A 31 12.11 -12.69 5.00
N ALA A 32 13.44 -12.61 5.05
CA ALA A 32 14.32 -13.28 4.09
C ALA A 32 14.45 -14.80 4.33
N PHE A 33 14.06 -15.32 5.50
CA PHE A 33 14.15 -16.75 5.81
C PHE A 33 12.98 -17.58 5.25
N PHE A 34 12.50 -17.25 4.06
CA PHE A 34 11.31 -17.86 3.45
C PHE A 34 11.50 -19.31 2.99
N HIS A 35 12.75 -19.80 2.90
CA HIS A 35 13.05 -21.17 2.51
C HIS A 35 12.71 -22.23 3.58
N ASP A 36 12.49 -21.81 4.84
CA ASP A 36 12.13 -22.68 5.95
C ASP A 36 10.99 -22.04 6.73
N THR A 37 9.76 -22.31 6.28
CA THR A 37 8.53 -21.70 6.81
C THR A 37 8.36 -21.96 8.31
N ALA A 38 8.77 -23.15 8.80
CA ALA A 38 8.65 -23.49 10.22
C ALA A 38 9.57 -22.61 11.09
N LYS A 39 10.84 -22.44 10.69
CA LYS A 39 11.74 -21.52 11.40
C LYS A 39 11.30 -20.06 11.24
N GLN A 40 10.84 -19.68 10.05
CA GLN A 40 10.35 -18.33 9.79
C GLN A 40 9.19 -17.95 10.72
N GLN A 41 8.25 -18.88 10.98
CA GLN A 41 7.14 -18.68 11.92
C GLN A 41 7.60 -18.45 13.35
N ILE A 42 8.62 -19.19 13.80
CA ILE A 42 9.22 -19.02 15.13
C ILE A 42 9.88 -17.63 15.22
N MET A 43 10.64 -17.25 14.21
CA MET A 43 11.30 -15.93 14.15
C MET A 43 10.28 -14.79 14.12
N ALA A 44 9.20 -14.92 13.34
CA ALA A 44 8.14 -13.91 13.32
C ALA A 44 7.40 -13.81 14.66
N THR A 45 7.22 -14.94 15.37
CA THR A 45 6.67 -14.92 16.73
C THR A 45 7.58 -14.16 17.69
N ASP A 46 8.90 -14.30 17.56
CA ASP A 46 9.85 -13.50 18.34
C ASP A 46 9.81 -12.01 17.98
N VAL A 47 9.71 -11.67 16.69
CA VAL A 47 9.51 -10.27 16.26
C VAL A 47 8.26 -9.68 16.91
N MET A 48 7.13 -10.39 16.88
CA MET A 48 5.88 -9.94 17.51
C MET A 48 6.01 -9.76 19.03
N ARG A 49 6.75 -10.66 19.69
CA ARG A 49 7.06 -10.55 21.13
C ARG A 49 7.89 -9.29 21.41
N GLN A 50 8.93 -9.04 20.64
CA GLN A 50 9.79 -7.86 20.83
C GLN A 50 9.05 -6.55 20.60
N VAL A 51 8.18 -6.48 19.59
CA VAL A 51 7.33 -5.30 19.38
C VAL A 51 6.45 -5.06 20.60
N SER A 52 5.82 -6.13 21.12
CA SER A 52 4.95 -6.04 22.29
C SER A 52 5.71 -5.54 23.52
N GLU A 53 6.88 -6.10 23.79
CA GLU A 53 7.70 -5.72 24.94
C GLU A 53 8.27 -4.29 24.79
N ARG A 54 8.95 -4.01 23.68
CA ARG A 54 9.66 -2.73 23.48
C ARG A 54 8.67 -1.57 23.32
N MET A 55 7.59 -1.73 22.56
CA MET A 55 6.63 -0.64 22.36
C MET A 55 5.60 -0.53 23.48
N LEU A 56 4.99 -1.63 23.92
CA LEU A 56 3.83 -1.55 24.84
C LEU A 56 4.24 -1.56 26.31
N ILE A 57 5.33 -2.26 26.67
CA ILE A 57 5.79 -2.34 28.05
C ILE A 57 6.84 -1.25 28.33
N GLN A 58 7.84 -1.14 27.46
CA GLN A 58 8.96 -0.22 27.66
C GLN A 58 8.69 1.19 27.10
N GLY A 59 7.66 1.34 26.24
CA GLY A 59 7.32 2.64 25.64
C GLY A 59 8.37 3.15 24.66
N GLU A 60 9.18 2.26 24.08
CA GLU A 60 10.25 2.63 23.15
C GLU A 60 9.69 3.19 21.86
N LYS A 61 10.29 4.31 21.42
CA LYS A 61 9.95 5.02 20.19
C LYS A 61 11.22 5.22 19.38
N SER A 62 11.42 4.43 18.33
CA SER A 62 12.64 4.50 17.53
C SER A 62 12.37 4.26 16.04
N MET A 63 13.24 4.85 15.20
CA MET A 63 13.22 4.57 13.76
C MET A 63 13.57 3.11 13.44
N ASP A 64 14.34 2.44 14.30
CA ASP A 64 14.62 0.99 14.20
C ASP A 64 13.31 0.19 14.25
N LEU A 65 12.45 0.46 15.25
CA LEU A 65 11.13 -0.15 15.38
C LEU A 65 10.21 0.17 14.20
N LEU A 66 10.15 1.45 13.77
CA LEU A 66 9.26 1.86 12.69
C LEU A 66 9.65 1.21 11.34
N GLN A 67 10.94 1.26 11.00
CA GLN A 67 11.44 0.64 9.77
C GLN A 67 11.32 -0.88 9.84
N GLY A 68 11.56 -1.49 11.00
CA GLY A 68 11.31 -2.91 11.21
C GLY A 68 9.84 -3.27 10.97
N LEU A 69 8.89 -2.55 11.55
CA LEU A 69 7.46 -2.78 11.31
C LEU A 69 7.07 -2.59 9.84
N LEU A 70 7.62 -1.58 9.15
CA LEU A 70 7.41 -1.38 7.72
C LEU A 70 7.84 -2.61 6.91
N VAL A 71 9.03 -3.14 7.15
CA VAL A 71 9.52 -4.35 6.46
C VAL A 71 8.67 -5.56 6.83
N PHE A 72 8.37 -5.74 8.12
CA PHE A 72 7.58 -6.88 8.59
C PHE A 72 6.19 -6.91 7.95
N LEU A 73 5.48 -5.79 7.92
CA LEU A 73 4.15 -5.66 7.33
C LEU A 73 4.17 -5.79 5.81
N SER A 74 5.24 -5.35 5.15
CA SER A 74 5.37 -5.40 3.69
C SER A 74 5.59 -6.80 3.14
N TRP A 75 6.24 -7.69 3.90
CA TRP A 75 6.47 -9.09 3.52
C TRP A 75 5.75 -10.09 4.43
N PHE A 76 4.71 -9.62 5.12
CA PHE A 76 3.83 -10.49 5.90
C PHE A 76 3.00 -11.36 4.96
N ASN A 77 3.42 -12.60 4.72
CA ASN A 77 2.67 -13.55 3.90
C ASN A 77 1.52 -14.22 4.72
N PRO A 78 0.23 -14.05 4.34
CA PRO A 78 -0.91 -14.61 5.07
C PRO A 78 -0.91 -16.15 5.16
N HIS A 79 -0.26 -16.84 4.22
CA HIS A 79 -0.15 -18.30 4.26
C HIS A 79 0.91 -18.78 5.25
N SER A 80 1.86 -17.91 5.61
CA SER A 80 2.98 -18.23 6.51
C SER A 80 2.76 -17.72 7.93
N PHE A 81 1.95 -16.67 8.13
CA PHE A 81 1.79 -16.02 9.44
C PHE A 81 0.34 -15.94 9.90
N LEU A 82 0.12 -16.00 11.22
CA LEU A 82 -1.20 -15.91 11.84
C LEU A 82 -1.92 -14.60 11.42
N PRO A 83 -3.02 -14.68 10.65
CA PRO A 83 -3.66 -13.50 10.03
C PRO A 83 -4.32 -12.53 11.02
N GLN A 84 -4.34 -12.86 12.32
CA GLN A 84 -5.14 -12.12 13.32
C GLN A 84 -4.53 -10.78 13.76
N ASN A 85 -3.22 -10.56 13.58
CA ASN A 85 -2.54 -9.40 14.19
C ASN A 85 -2.04 -8.34 13.19
N HIS A 86 -2.16 -8.55 11.88
CA HIS A 86 -1.61 -7.61 10.88
C HIS A 86 -2.11 -6.17 11.08
N THR A 87 -3.43 -6.01 11.27
CA THR A 87 -4.05 -4.71 11.55
C THR A 87 -3.54 -4.08 12.85
N ASN A 88 -3.31 -4.87 13.89
CA ASN A 88 -2.77 -4.36 15.16
C ASN A 88 -1.37 -3.79 14.97
N PHE A 89 -0.48 -4.54 14.30
CA PHE A 89 0.88 -4.06 14.00
C PHE A 89 0.90 -2.85 13.08
N LEU A 90 -0.02 -2.78 12.12
CA LEU A 90 -0.20 -1.61 11.28
C LEU A 90 -0.59 -0.38 12.10
N HIS A 91 -1.53 -0.50 13.04
CA HIS A 91 -1.90 0.59 13.95
C HIS A 91 -0.77 0.97 14.91
N LEU A 92 0.03 0.01 15.38
CA LEU A 92 1.24 0.30 16.16
C LEU A 92 2.25 1.11 15.34
N ALA A 93 2.44 0.76 14.07
CA ALA A 93 3.31 1.52 13.18
C ALA A 93 2.77 2.94 12.93
N MET A 94 1.46 3.10 12.74
CA MET A 94 0.82 4.43 12.66
C MET A 94 1.04 5.24 13.95
N ALA A 95 0.79 4.65 15.12
CA ALA A 95 1.03 5.30 16.41
C ALA A 95 2.48 5.75 16.56
N LEU A 96 3.42 4.90 16.13
CA LEU A 96 4.85 5.21 16.18
C LEU A 96 5.24 6.38 15.27
N THR A 97 4.59 6.58 14.11
CA THR A 97 4.82 7.78 13.29
C THR A 97 4.40 9.08 13.98
N VAL A 98 3.29 9.03 14.73
CA VAL A 98 2.78 10.16 15.52
C VAL A 98 3.71 10.43 16.69
N ASP A 99 4.11 9.39 17.41
CA ASP A 99 5.01 9.45 18.55
C ASP A 99 6.41 9.97 18.19
N LEU A 100 6.90 9.63 17.00
CA LEU A 100 8.15 10.17 16.44
C LEU A 100 7.99 11.59 15.90
N ASN A 101 6.77 12.14 15.83
CA ASN A 101 6.43 13.44 15.25
C ASN A 101 6.90 13.60 13.79
N ILE A 102 6.75 12.54 12.99
CA ILE A 102 7.10 12.56 11.55
C ILE A 102 5.86 12.62 10.65
N ASP A 103 4.67 12.52 11.22
CA ASP A 103 3.35 12.60 10.56
C ASP A 103 2.93 14.03 10.20
N ARG A 104 3.67 15.04 10.67
CA ARG A 104 3.35 16.46 10.54
C ARG A 104 4.57 17.30 10.21
N MET A 105 4.33 18.50 9.68
CA MET A 105 5.38 19.45 9.37
C MET A 105 6.10 19.91 10.65
N PRO A 106 7.45 19.99 10.66
CA PRO A 106 8.22 20.53 11.78
C PRO A 106 7.73 21.92 12.21
N GLY A 107 7.70 22.19 13.51
CA GLY A 107 7.29 23.48 14.05
C GLY A 107 5.78 23.75 14.16
N LEU A 108 4.89 22.91 13.60
CA LEU A 108 3.43 23.15 13.67
C LEU A 108 2.84 22.90 15.06
N CYS A 109 3.35 21.90 15.79
CA CYS A 109 2.89 21.50 17.13
C CYS A 109 3.97 21.65 18.21
N GLU A 110 5.20 21.95 17.80
CA GLU A 110 6.35 22.10 18.71
C GLU A 110 6.36 23.41 19.46
N LYS A 111 5.61 24.45 19.05
CA LYS A 111 5.69 25.78 19.69
C LYS A 111 5.39 25.74 21.19
N VAL A 112 4.31 25.07 21.61
CA VAL A 112 3.92 25.01 23.03
C VAL A 112 4.90 24.15 23.84
N ALA A 113 5.36 23.03 23.28
CA ALA A 113 6.32 22.13 23.94
C ALA A 113 7.75 22.72 23.98
N MET A 114 8.19 23.38 22.92
CA MET A 114 9.45 24.12 22.83
C MET A 114 9.45 25.35 23.73
N GLU A 115 8.34 26.08 23.84
CA GLU A 115 8.21 27.19 24.79
C GLU A 115 8.29 26.69 26.23
N ALA A 116 7.64 25.56 26.55
CA ALA A 116 7.76 24.92 27.86
C ALA A 116 9.19 24.40 28.14
N ALA A 117 9.82 23.76 27.16
CA ALA A 117 11.19 23.24 27.27
C ALA A 117 12.23 24.36 27.34
N SER A 118 12.07 25.43 26.57
CA SER A 118 12.90 26.63 26.58
C SER A 118 12.78 27.39 27.91
N LYS A 119 11.57 27.48 28.49
CA LYS A 119 11.37 28.02 29.84
C LYS A 119 12.00 27.15 30.93
N ALA A 120 12.06 25.83 30.74
CA ALA A 120 12.66 24.91 31.70
C ALA A 120 14.19 24.78 31.58
N HIS A 121 14.78 24.90 30.38
CA HIS A 121 16.19 24.61 30.12
C HIS A 121 17.00 25.84 29.66
N GLY A 122 16.38 27.01 29.46
CA GLY A 122 17.04 28.26 29.11
C GLY A 122 17.65 28.33 27.70
N ILE A 123 17.54 27.27 26.90
CA ILE A 123 18.09 27.19 25.54
C ILE A 123 16.95 26.88 24.57
N PRO A 124 16.75 27.68 23.49
CA PRO A 124 15.84 27.31 22.42
C PRO A 124 16.31 26.01 21.77
N GLN A 125 15.52 24.95 21.87
CA GLN A 125 15.80 23.74 21.09
C GLN A 125 15.52 24.03 19.62
N PRO A 126 16.42 23.70 18.67
CA PRO A 126 16.13 23.86 17.26
C PRO A 126 14.95 22.96 16.86
N ALA A 127 14.12 23.41 15.93
CA ALA A 127 13.04 22.59 15.38
C ALA A 127 13.60 21.27 14.83
N LYS A 128 12.90 20.16 15.06
CA LYS A 128 13.35 18.84 14.59
C LYS A 128 13.53 18.87 13.07
N THR A 129 14.75 18.58 12.61
CA THR A 129 14.99 18.34 11.18
C THR A 129 14.59 16.91 10.86
N ILE A 130 13.62 16.74 9.97
CA ILE A 130 13.21 15.43 9.50
C ILE A 130 14.24 14.96 8.46
N SER A 131 14.66 13.71 8.54
CA SER A 131 15.55 13.04 7.58
C SER A 131 14.80 12.47 6.37
N ASN A 132 15.51 12.08 5.32
CA ASN A 132 14.87 11.38 4.18
C ASN A 132 14.41 9.97 4.57
N ASP A 133 15.11 9.29 5.48
CA ASP A 133 14.68 8.01 6.06
C ASP A 133 13.31 8.13 6.73
N GLU A 134 13.09 9.21 7.51
CA GLU A 134 11.80 9.49 8.14
C GLU A 134 10.71 9.81 7.11
N ARG A 135 11.04 10.54 6.03
CA ARG A 135 10.11 10.82 4.92
C ARG A 135 9.68 9.54 4.22
N ARG A 136 10.64 8.69 3.84
CA ARG A 136 10.35 7.39 3.22
C ARG A 136 9.50 6.54 4.15
N ALA A 137 9.81 6.51 5.44
CA ALA A 137 9.05 5.74 6.42
C ALA A 137 7.60 6.20 6.55
N VAL A 138 7.35 7.50 6.76
CA VAL A 138 5.97 8.01 6.92
C VAL A 138 5.14 7.84 5.64
N ILE A 139 5.75 8.05 4.47
CA ILE A 139 5.10 7.77 3.17
C ILE A 139 4.80 6.28 3.03
N GLY A 140 5.71 5.40 3.45
CA GLY A 140 5.52 3.95 3.46
C GLY A 140 4.36 3.52 4.36
N ILE A 141 4.17 4.16 5.51
CA ILE A 141 3.04 3.90 6.40
C ILE A 141 1.71 4.34 5.76
N PHE A 142 1.67 5.51 5.12
CA PHE A 142 0.51 5.90 4.31
C PHE A 142 0.23 4.85 3.22
N TYR A 143 1.25 4.44 2.48
CA TYR A 143 1.11 3.46 1.40
C TYR A 143 0.55 2.13 1.90
N LEU A 144 1.12 1.55 2.97
CA LEU A 144 0.64 0.31 3.55
C LEU A 144 -0.80 0.42 4.08
N THR A 145 -1.08 1.46 4.88
CA THR A 145 -2.44 1.66 5.41
C THR A 145 -3.45 1.81 4.28
N SER A 146 -3.08 2.55 3.23
CA SER A 146 -3.93 2.67 2.05
C SER A 146 -4.11 1.36 1.30
N GLN A 147 -3.08 0.52 1.13
CA GLN A 147 -3.22 -0.78 0.47
C GLN A 147 -4.20 -1.68 1.21
N ILE A 148 -4.15 -1.70 2.55
CA ILE A 148 -5.08 -2.48 3.38
C ILE A 148 -6.50 -1.95 3.28
N PHE A 149 -6.68 -0.63 3.29
CA PHE A 149 -7.99 -0.01 3.08
C PHE A 149 -8.56 -0.35 1.70
N THR A 150 -7.79 -0.16 0.63
CA THR A 150 -8.28 -0.36 -0.74
C THR A 150 -8.55 -1.84 -1.06
N SER A 151 -7.80 -2.75 -0.44
CA SER A 151 -7.94 -4.19 -0.72
C SER A 151 -8.98 -4.89 0.17
N PHE A 152 -9.11 -4.47 1.44
CA PHE A 152 -9.92 -5.20 2.44
C PHE A 152 -11.00 -4.36 3.12
N ARG A 153 -10.99 -3.02 2.99
CA ARG A 153 -11.91 -2.10 3.69
C ARG A 153 -11.89 -2.22 5.22
N LYS A 154 -10.75 -2.60 5.81
CA LYS A 154 -10.63 -2.94 7.23
C LYS A 154 -10.07 -1.84 8.14
N VAL A 155 -9.44 -0.80 7.59
CA VAL A 155 -8.62 0.13 8.37
C VAL A 155 -8.80 1.56 7.86
N ASP A 156 -9.00 2.51 8.79
CA ASP A 156 -8.91 3.93 8.48
C ASP A 156 -7.45 4.31 8.24
N THR A 157 -7.17 4.95 7.11
CA THR A 157 -5.80 5.22 6.70
C THR A 157 -5.24 6.46 7.36
N LEU A 158 -3.91 6.59 7.35
CA LEU A 158 -3.30 7.90 7.52
C LEU A 158 -3.88 8.82 6.43
N LYS A 159 -4.35 10.02 6.81
CA LYS A 159 -4.88 10.97 5.83
C LYS A 159 -3.74 11.51 4.99
N TRP A 160 -3.96 11.68 3.68
CA TRP A 160 -3.02 12.43 2.86
C TRP A 160 -3.04 13.90 3.26
N THR A 161 -1.91 14.45 3.65
CA THR A 161 -1.78 15.84 4.11
C THR A 161 -0.84 16.63 3.19
N PRO A 162 -0.91 17.98 3.19
CA PRO A 162 0.08 18.81 2.50
C PRO A 162 1.51 18.50 2.94
N TRP A 163 1.71 18.06 4.18
CA TRP A 163 3.01 17.60 4.68
C TRP A 163 3.52 16.36 3.92
N LEU A 164 2.68 15.35 3.66
CA LEU A 164 3.12 14.19 2.88
C LEU A 164 3.44 14.54 1.43
N THR A 165 2.72 15.50 0.84
CA THR A 165 3.07 16.08 -0.47
C THR A 165 4.47 16.70 -0.44
N GLU A 166 4.79 17.48 0.60
CA GLU A 166 6.12 18.07 0.78
C GLU A 166 7.20 17.00 0.96
N CYS A 167 6.93 15.94 1.73
CA CYS A 167 7.85 14.80 1.87
C CYS A 167 8.17 14.17 0.50
N VAL A 168 7.15 13.96 -0.34
CA VAL A 168 7.33 13.44 -1.71
C VAL A 168 8.15 14.40 -2.57
N ASN A 169 7.88 15.71 -2.50
CA ASN A 169 8.61 16.72 -3.25
C ASN A 169 10.10 16.77 -2.85
N VAL A 170 10.40 16.68 -1.56
CA VAL A 170 11.78 16.62 -1.08
C VAL A 170 12.48 15.37 -1.61
N LEU A 171 11.83 14.19 -1.57
CA LEU A 171 12.43 12.94 -2.05
C LEU A 171 12.68 12.96 -3.57
N ILE A 172 11.74 13.48 -4.37
CA ILE A 172 11.92 13.54 -5.83
C ILE A 172 13.01 14.53 -6.26
N HIS A 173 13.26 15.59 -5.47
CA HIS A 173 14.33 16.54 -5.72
C HIS A 173 15.68 16.07 -5.20
N ALA A 174 15.71 15.46 -4.02
CA ALA A 174 16.95 14.95 -3.42
C ALA A 174 17.52 13.78 -4.22
N GLN A 175 16.66 12.86 -4.68
CA GLN A 175 17.03 11.63 -5.40
C GLN A 175 18.24 10.91 -4.78
N GLU A 176 18.24 10.82 -3.45
CA GLU A 176 19.34 10.23 -2.70
C GLU A 176 19.56 8.77 -3.11
N TYR A 177 18.48 8.07 -3.48
CA TYR A 177 18.54 6.75 -4.10
C TYR A 177 17.76 6.71 -5.42
N GLY A 178 18.25 5.94 -6.39
CA GLY A 178 17.54 5.74 -7.67
C GLY A 178 16.13 5.14 -7.51
N SER A 179 15.86 4.47 -6.39
CA SER A 179 14.52 3.95 -6.06
C SER A 179 13.52 5.02 -5.60
N ASP A 180 13.96 6.26 -5.34
CA ASP A 180 13.06 7.34 -4.90
C ASP A 180 12.05 7.70 -6.00
N THR A 181 12.43 7.68 -7.28
CA THR A 181 11.47 7.88 -8.38
C THR A 181 10.39 6.80 -8.38
N PHE A 182 10.78 5.55 -8.17
CA PHE A 182 9.85 4.43 -8.08
C PHE A 182 8.92 4.55 -6.87
N LEU A 183 9.45 4.93 -5.70
CA LEU A 183 8.68 5.20 -4.49
C LEU A 183 7.58 6.23 -4.74
N VAL A 184 7.94 7.34 -5.39
CA VAL A 184 6.99 8.42 -5.67
C VAL A 184 5.87 7.96 -6.60
N GLN A 185 6.21 7.19 -7.64
CA GLN A 185 5.20 6.62 -8.55
C GLN A 185 4.23 5.67 -7.83
N LEU A 186 4.75 4.80 -6.94
CA LEU A 186 3.92 3.88 -6.16
C LEU A 186 2.93 4.62 -5.26
N VAL A 187 3.42 5.63 -4.51
CA VAL A 187 2.57 6.34 -3.56
C VAL A 187 1.55 7.24 -4.25
N GLN A 188 1.91 7.91 -5.34
CA GLN A 188 0.98 8.73 -6.11
C GLN A 188 -0.14 7.89 -6.71
N THR A 189 0.21 6.72 -7.29
CA THR A 189 -0.78 5.76 -7.82
C THR A 189 -1.70 5.29 -6.70
N GLN A 190 -1.15 4.95 -5.53
CA GLN A 190 -1.94 4.51 -4.38
C GLN A 190 -2.86 5.60 -3.85
N ARG A 191 -2.41 6.86 -3.85
CA ARG A 191 -3.22 8.00 -3.42
C ARG A 191 -4.46 8.16 -4.31
N ILE A 192 -4.30 8.05 -5.63
CA ILE A 192 -5.43 8.10 -6.57
C ILE A 192 -6.41 6.96 -6.28
N MET A 193 -5.92 5.72 -6.14
CA MET A 193 -6.78 4.58 -5.80
C MET A 193 -7.53 4.80 -4.48
N HIS A 194 -6.85 5.34 -3.46
CA HIS A 194 -7.45 5.69 -2.19
C HIS A 194 -8.59 6.71 -2.36
N GLU A 195 -8.33 7.82 -3.04
CA GLU A 195 -9.32 8.90 -3.25
C GLU A 195 -10.56 8.37 -3.99
N VAL A 196 -10.36 7.58 -5.05
CA VAL A 196 -11.44 6.91 -5.80
C VAL A 196 -12.27 6.03 -4.87
N MET A 197 -11.63 5.26 -3.99
CA MET A 197 -12.33 4.34 -3.09
C MET A 197 -12.96 5.01 -1.88
N SER A 198 -12.49 6.18 -1.47
CA SER A 198 -13.02 6.98 -0.37
C SER A 198 -14.11 7.98 -0.80
N THR A 199 -14.28 8.19 -2.10
CA THR A 199 -15.33 9.06 -2.63
C THR A 199 -16.73 8.50 -2.32
N GLU A 200 -17.71 9.27 -1.86
CA GLU A 200 -19.06 8.77 -1.51
C GLU A 200 -20.15 9.20 -2.52
N TYR A 201 -19.80 9.55 -3.75
CA TYR A 201 -20.77 10.00 -4.77
C TYR A 201 -21.60 8.85 -5.35
N ASP A 202 -22.56 8.34 -4.59
CA ASP A 202 -23.46 7.25 -5.03
C ASP A 202 -24.46 7.68 -6.11
N HIS A 203 -24.63 9.00 -6.32
CA HIS A 203 -25.61 9.55 -7.26
C HIS A 203 -25.03 10.02 -8.59
N ALA A 204 -23.71 10.24 -8.68
CA ALA A 204 -23.06 10.71 -9.89
C ALA A 204 -22.58 9.53 -10.74
N PRO A 205 -22.95 9.45 -12.04
CA PRO A 205 -22.40 8.42 -12.92
C PRO A 205 -20.88 8.48 -12.99
N VAL A 206 -20.23 7.32 -13.02
CA VAL A 206 -18.76 7.17 -13.02
C VAL A 206 -18.09 8.01 -14.12
N GLN A 207 -18.76 8.15 -15.27
CA GLN A 207 -18.27 8.90 -16.42
C GLN A 207 -17.99 10.39 -16.12
N PHE A 208 -18.64 10.98 -15.12
CA PHE A 208 -18.43 12.40 -14.76
C PHE A 208 -17.08 12.66 -14.11
N TYR A 209 -16.52 11.68 -13.39
CA TYR A 209 -15.29 11.86 -12.62
C TYR A 209 -14.16 10.91 -13.04
N ALA A 210 -14.46 9.78 -13.70
CA ALA A 210 -13.44 8.80 -14.10
C ALA A 210 -12.35 9.42 -14.97
N LYS A 211 -12.70 10.32 -15.89
CA LYS A 211 -11.72 11.00 -16.75
C LYS A 211 -10.72 11.85 -15.95
N SER A 212 -11.14 12.44 -14.83
CA SER A 212 -10.25 13.21 -13.95
C SER A 212 -9.20 12.29 -13.33
N PHE A 213 -9.64 11.22 -12.67
CA PHE A 213 -8.72 10.26 -12.02
C PHE A 213 -7.83 9.54 -13.03
N LEU A 214 -8.33 9.21 -14.22
CA LEU A 214 -7.52 8.62 -15.28
C LEU A 214 -6.47 9.61 -15.79
N SER A 215 -6.81 10.89 -15.95
CA SER A 215 -5.83 11.91 -16.32
C SER A 215 -4.73 12.05 -15.27
N ASP A 216 -5.09 12.04 -13.99
CA ASP A 216 -4.11 12.09 -12.90
C ASP A 216 -3.23 10.83 -12.89
N LEU A 217 -3.82 9.66 -13.12
CA LEU A 217 -3.10 8.39 -13.16
C LEU A 217 -2.14 8.32 -14.36
N ASP A 218 -2.57 8.79 -15.53
CA ASP A 218 -1.75 8.82 -16.75
C ASP A 218 -0.60 9.83 -16.62
N SER A 219 -0.78 10.91 -15.84
CA SER A 219 0.27 11.91 -15.58
C SER A 219 1.47 11.36 -14.80
N ILE A 220 1.29 10.30 -14.01
CA ILE A 220 2.38 9.60 -13.30
C ILE A 220 3.29 8.85 -14.29
N GLY A 221 2.81 8.65 -15.52
CA GLY A 221 3.51 7.98 -16.60
C GLY A 221 3.15 6.49 -16.68
N SER A 222 2.84 6.02 -17.89
CA SER A 222 2.51 4.62 -18.13
C SER A 222 3.65 3.71 -17.65
N PRO A 223 3.34 2.63 -16.92
CA PRO A 223 4.33 1.69 -16.46
C PRO A 223 4.99 1.01 -17.67
N SER A 224 6.24 1.34 -17.91
CA SER A 224 7.06 0.87 -19.03
C SER A 224 8.40 0.37 -18.50
N GLY A 225 9.01 -0.56 -19.23
CA GLY A 225 10.26 -1.22 -18.86
C GLY A 225 10.07 -2.64 -18.34
N ASP A 226 11.19 -3.31 -18.11
CA ASP A 226 11.26 -4.72 -17.73
C ASP A 226 11.65 -4.90 -16.25
N GLY A 227 11.40 -6.10 -15.72
CA GLY A 227 11.76 -6.50 -14.36
C GLY A 227 10.68 -6.27 -13.30
N THR A 228 10.92 -6.78 -12.10
CA THR A 228 9.91 -6.90 -11.03
C THR A 228 9.33 -5.55 -10.60
N MET A 229 10.11 -4.47 -10.58
CA MET A 229 9.60 -3.12 -10.25
C MET A 229 8.60 -2.61 -11.29
N ALA A 230 8.90 -2.80 -12.58
CA ALA A 230 7.98 -2.44 -13.65
C ALA A 230 6.70 -3.29 -13.60
N THR A 231 6.83 -4.59 -13.30
CA THR A 231 5.69 -5.50 -13.08
C THR A 231 4.79 -5.02 -11.92
N VAL A 232 5.36 -4.69 -10.75
CA VAL A 232 4.58 -4.17 -9.61
C VAL A 232 3.85 -2.88 -9.97
N ARG A 233 4.48 -1.98 -10.75
CA ARG A 233 3.80 -0.76 -11.23
C ARG A 233 2.67 -1.06 -12.22
N ARG A 234 2.87 -2.00 -13.15
CA ARG A 234 1.82 -2.44 -14.09
C ARG A 234 0.61 -2.99 -13.34
N LEU A 235 0.84 -3.85 -12.35
CA LEU A 235 -0.20 -4.41 -11.49
C LEU A 235 -0.95 -3.31 -10.74
N GLN A 236 -0.24 -2.41 -10.05
CA GLN A 236 -0.90 -1.35 -9.29
C GLN A 236 -1.67 -0.37 -10.19
N TYR A 237 -1.13 -0.04 -11.37
CA TYR A 237 -1.80 0.81 -12.36
C TYR A 237 -3.10 0.16 -12.86
N ALA A 238 -3.06 -1.12 -13.26
CA ALA A 238 -4.24 -1.86 -13.69
C ALA A 238 -5.28 -1.98 -12.55
N CYS A 239 -4.83 -2.26 -11.33
CA CYS A 239 -5.68 -2.32 -10.15
C CYS A 239 -6.37 -0.98 -9.83
N THR A 240 -5.65 0.13 -9.98
CA THR A 240 -6.20 1.49 -9.81
C THR A 240 -7.23 1.80 -10.89
N ARG A 241 -6.99 1.42 -12.14
CA ARG A 241 -7.99 1.53 -13.23
C ARG A 241 -9.25 0.72 -12.93
N THR A 242 -9.10 -0.49 -12.41
CA THR A 242 -10.23 -1.31 -11.94
C THR A 242 -11.02 -0.55 -10.89
N ALA A 243 -10.37 0.02 -9.87
CA ALA A 243 -11.03 0.78 -8.81
C ALA A 243 -11.84 1.98 -9.34
N ILE A 244 -11.31 2.70 -10.34
CA ILE A 244 -12.02 3.82 -10.98
C ILE A 244 -13.33 3.36 -11.62
N TRP A 245 -13.30 2.23 -12.32
CA TRP A 245 -14.44 1.74 -13.10
C TRP A 245 -15.36 0.77 -12.34
N GLU A 246 -14.92 0.19 -11.21
CA GLU A 246 -15.66 -0.80 -10.41
C GLU A 246 -17.06 -0.31 -10.03
N ARG A 247 -17.20 1.00 -9.75
CA ARG A 247 -18.50 1.60 -9.39
C ARG A 247 -19.54 1.54 -10.50
N SER A 248 -19.14 1.23 -11.73
CA SER A 248 -20.09 0.97 -12.82
C SER A 248 -20.99 -0.24 -12.51
N PHE A 249 -20.54 -1.14 -11.63
CA PHE A 249 -21.31 -2.28 -11.11
C PHE A 249 -22.13 -1.96 -9.85
N ALA A 250 -22.04 -0.75 -9.29
CA ALA A 250 -22.81 -0.37 -8.11
C ALA A 250 -24.31 -0.53 -8.38
N THR A 251 -25.08 -0.90 -7.37
CA THR A 251 -26.54 -1.12 -7.41
C THR A 251 -27.06 -2.25 -8.33
N LEU A 252 -26.28 -2.73 -9.31
CA LEU A 252 -26.63 -3.86 -10.19
C LEU A 252 -26.74 -5.19 -9.44
N THR A 253 -25.94 -5.39 -8.40
CA THR A 253 -25.96 -6.60 -7.55
C THR A 253 -27.11 -6.60 -6.53
N ALA A 254 -27.87 -5.51 -6.40
CA ALA A 254 -28.90 -5.34 -5.35
C ALA A 254 -30.33 -5.67 -5.83
N ASN A 255 -30.50 -6.37 -6.95
CA ASN A 255 -31.79 -6.85 -7.51
C ASN A 255 -32.88 -5.75 -7.71
N LYS A 256 -32.50 -4.47 -7.84
CA LYS A 256 -33.45 -3.34 -7.99
C LYS A 256 -33.32 -2.57 -9.31
N VAL A 257 -32.92 -3.23 -10.39
CA VAL A 257 -32.52 -2.54 -11.62
C VAL A 257 -33.53 -2.71 -12.75
N LYS A 258 -33.87 -1.59 -13.40
CA LYS A 258 -34.64 -1.57 -14.66
C LYS A 258 -33.67 -1.81 -15.82
N GLU A 259 -34.03 -2.63 -16.81
CA GLU A 259 -33.18 -2.99 -17.97
C GLU A 259 -32.43 -1.81 -18.64
N ASN A 260 -33.02 -0.61 -18.65
CA ASN A 260 -32.41 0.60 -19.23
C ASN A 260 -31.13 1.07 -18.52
N ASP A 261 -30.93 0.71 -17.25
CA ASP A 261 -29.77 1.13 -16.44
C ASP A 261 -28.52 0.31 -16.78
N LEU A 262 -28.67 -0.96 -17.20
CA LEU A 262 -27.55 -1.80 -17.63
C LEU A 262 -26.87 -1.18 -18.86
N ARG A 263 -27.66 -0.86 -19.90
CA ARG A 263 -27.15 -0.32 -21.18
C ARG A 263 -26.36 0.99 -21.01
N GLN A 264 -26.77 1.83 -20.05
CA GLN A 264 -26.09 3.11 -19.77
C GLN A 264 -24.73 2.91 -19.08
N ARG A 265 -24.52 1.77 -18.42
CA ARG A 265 -23.31 1.47 -17.64
C ARG A 265 -22.34 0.53 -18.35
N LEU A 266 -22.74 -0.08 -19.48
CA LEU A 266 -21.94 -1.06 -20.22
C LEU A 266 -20.53 -0.58 -20.55
N ASP A 267 -20.34 0.66 -21.01
CA ASP A 267 -18.99 1.19 -21.32
C ASP A 267 -18.08 1.18 -20.08
N GLY A 268 -18.59 1.62 -18.92
CA GLY A 268 -17.82 1.62 -17.67
C GLY A 268 -17.55 0.21 -17.15
N MET A 269 -18.54 -0.70 -17.27
CA MET A 269 -18.39 -2.11 -16.91
C MET A 269 -17.34 -2.80 -17.79
N TRP A 270 -17.37 -2.56 -19.11
CA TRP A 270 -16.40 -3.09 -20.05
C TRP A 270 -14.98 -2.58 -19.75
N ARG A 271 -14.80 -1.27 -19.56
CA ARG A 271 -13.51 -0.68 -19.17
C ARG A 271 -12.96 -1.24 -17.86
N CYS A 272 -13.84 -1.57 -16.91
CA CYS A 272 -13.46 -2.26 -15.69
C CYS A 272 -12.93 -3.66 -15.99
N MET A 273 -13.62 -4.44 -16.83
CA MET A 273 -13.19 -5.79 -17.19
C MET A 273 -11.92 -5.81 -18.03
N GLU A 274 -11.69 -4.80 -18.89
CA GLU A 274 -10.40 -4.59 -19.57
C GLU A 274 -9.27 -4.34 -18.57
N ALA A 275 -9.50 -3.51 -17.55
CA ALA A 275 -8.50 -3.25 -16.51
C ALA A 275 -8.22 -4.49 -15.64
N VAL A 276 -9.26 -5.25 -15.30
CA VAL A 276 -9.14 -6.55 -14.60
C VAL A 276 -8.32 -7.53 -15.44
N LYS A 277 -8.63 -7.69 -16.73
CA LYS A 277 -7.90 -8.61 -17.62
C LYS A 277 -6.43 -8.21 -17.72
N ALA A 278 -6.14 -6.92 -17.90
CA ALA A 278 -4.77 -6.39 -17.92
C ALA A 278 -4.02 -6.67 -16.61
N TYR A 279 -4.69 -6.65 -15.46
CA TYR A 279 -4.08 -7.05 -14.19
C TYR A 279 -3.75 -8.54 -14.16
N ILE A 280 -4.73 -9.40 -14.51
CA ILE A 280 -4.58 -10.86 -14.50
C ILE A 280 -3.46 -11.30 -15.43
N ASP A 281 -3.38 -10.74 -16.64
CA ASP A 281 -2.34 -11.08 -17.62
C ASP A 281 -0.94 -10.78 -17.08
N VAL A 282 -0.75 -9.59 -16.51
CA VAL A 282 0.54 -9.23 -15.90
C VAL A 282 0.86 -10.09 -14.68
N TYR A 283 -0.15 -10.46 -13.89
CA TYR A 283 0.04 -11.30 -12.70
C TYR A 283 0.45 -12.72 -13.09
N MET A 284 -0.22 -13.31 -14.08
CA MET A 284 0.03 -14.68 -14.55
C MET A 284 1.34 -14.81 -15.36
N GLU A 285 1.77 -13.74 -16.03
CA GLU A 285 3.08 -13.68 -16.69
C GLU A 285 4.26 -13.54 -15.71
N MET A 286 3.99 -13.27 -14.42
CA MET A 286 5.06 -13.13 -13.43
C MET A 286 5.76 -14.47 -13.19
N PRO A 287 7.10 -14.55 -13.31
CA PRO A 287 7.83 -15.77 -13.02
C PRO A 287 7.60 -16.24 -11.56
N PRO A 288 7.46 -17.56 -11.31
CA PRO A 288 7.29 -18.11 -9.96
C PRO A 288 8.33 -17.63 -8.94
N GLU A 289 9.56 -17.43 -9.36
CA GLU A 289 10.66 -16.90 -8.54
C GLU A 289 10.44 -15.46 -8.06
N ASP A 290 9.72 -14.64 -8.83
CA ASP A 290 9.48 -13.23 -8.52
C ASP A 290 8.43 -13.04 -7.42
N TYR A 291 7.52 -14.02 -7.21
CA TYR A 291 6.50 -13.99 -6.16
C TYR A 291 7.08 -13.85 -4.76
N LEU A 292 8.33 -14.29 -4.55
CA LEU A 292 9.01 -14.21 -3.27
C LEU A 292 9.54 -12.80 -2.97
N PHE A 293 9.71 -11.97 -4.01
CA PHE A 293 10.28 -10.63 -3.90
C PHE A 293 9.24 -9.51 -3.93
N VAL A 294 8.02 -9.81 -4.35
CA VAL A 294 6.91 -8.85 -4.34
C VAL A 294 6.33 -8.67 -2.92
N PRO A 295 5.94 -7.45 -2.54
CA PRO A 295 5.35 -7.20 -1.23
C PRO A 295 3.92 -7.75 -1.14
N PHE A 296 3.44 -7.96 0.09
CA PHE A 296 2.09 -8.39 0.44
C PHE A 296 0.99 -7.60 -0.31
N GLY A 297 1.21 -6.31 -0.56
CA GLY A 297 0.29 -5.46 -1.31
C GLY A 297 -0.09 -6.01 -2.68
N VAL A 298 0.80 -6.74 -3.36
CA VAL A 298 0.48 -7.38 -4.66
C VAL A 298 -0.57 -8.48 -4.48
N PHE A 299 -0.42 -9.33 -3.47
CA PHE A 299 -1.40 -10.38 -3.15
C PHE A 299 -2.73 -9.79 -2.67
N ALA A 300 -2.69 -8.69 -1.90
CA ALA A 300 -3.88 -7.97 -1.47
C ALA A 300 -4.66 -7.40 -2.67
N GLN A 301 -3.96 -6.83 -3.65
CA GLN A 301 -4.56 -6.38 -4.91
C GLN A 301 -5.17 -7.54 -5.69
N PHE A 302 -4.50 -8.69 -5.77
CA PHE A 302 -5.05 -9.88 -6.43
C PHE A 302 -6.37 -10.32 -5.78
N ALA A 303 -6.42 -10.36 -4.44
CA ALA A 303 -7.64 -10.65 -3.71
C ALA A 303 -8.77 -9.64 -4.02
N TYR A 304 -8.45 -8.35 -4.10
CA TYR A 304 -9.42 -7.33 -4.50
C TYR A 304 -9.93 -7.53 -5.93
N ILE A 305 -9.03 -7.76 -6.90
CA ILE A 305 -9.40 -8.05 -8.29
C ILE A 305 -10.31 -9.27 -8.38
N PHE A 306 -10.00 -10.32 -7.62
CA PHE A 306 -10.82 -11.53 -7.55
C PHE A 306 -12.23 -11.24 -7.03
N VAL A 307 -12.36 -10.39 -5.99
CA VAL A 307 -13.67 -9.93 -5.50
C VAL A 307 -14.45 -9.17 -6.58
N VAL A 308 -13.78 -8.31 -7.36
CA VAL A 308 -14.43 -7.59 -8.48
C VAL A 308 -14.96 -8.58 -9.54
N ILE A 309 -14.18 -9.61 -9.89
CA ILE A 309 -14.61 -10.66 -10.84
C ILE A 309 -15.83 -11.43 -10.30
N ILE A 310 -15.82 -11.81 -9.02
CA ILE A 310 -16.96 -12.50 -8.39
C ILE A 310 -18.20 -11.61 -8.41
N ARG A 311 -18.06 -10.32 -8.09
CA ARG A 311 -19.18 -9.36 -8.11
C ARG A 311 -19.76 -9.25 -9.52
N ALA A 312 -18.93 -9.09 -10.54
CA ALA A 312 -19.37 -9.01 -11.94
C ALA A 312 -20.03 -10.33 -12.40
N SER A 313 -19.52 -11.47 -11.94
CA SER A 313 -20.08 -12.80 -12.26
C SER A 313 -21.39 -13.11 -11.53
N SER A 314 -21.69 -12.38 -10.45
CA SER A 314 -22.88 -12.59 -9.63
C SER A 314 -24.07 -11.72 -10.07
N ILE A 315 -23.92 -10.91 -11.11
CA ILE A 315 -25.01 -10.08 -11.65
C ILE A 315 -26.03 -10.98 -12.34
N THR A 316 -27.28 -10.89 -11.91
CA THR A 316 -28.41 -11.70 -12.39
C THR A 316 -29.36 -10.93 -13.30
N THR A 317 -29.01 -9.70 -13.71
CA THR A 317 -29.84 -8.86 -14.57
C THR A 317 -29.99 -9.44 -15.97
N ASP A 318 -31.20 -9.43 -16.51
CA ASP A 318 -31.49 -9.87 -17.88
C ASP A 318 -30.60 -9.14 -18.91
N GLY A 319 -29.94 -9.90 -19.78
CA GLY A 319 -29.02 -9.38 -20.80
C GLY A 319 -27.54 -9.31 -20.39
N TRP A 320 -27.19 -9.66 -19.14
CA TRP A 320 -25.79 -9.83 -18.73
C TRP A 320 -25.30 -11.27 -18.98
N ASP A 321 -24.40 -11.45 -19.94
CA ASP A 321 -23.84 -12.77 -20.25
C ASP A 321 -22.61 -13.08 -19.38
N VAL A 322 -22.85 -13.76 -18.26
CA VAL A 322 -21.80 -14.22 -17.34
C VAL A 322 -20.88 -15.26 -17.99
N LYS A 323 -21.37 -16.05 -18.97
CA LYS A 323 -20.52 -17.05 -19.64
C LYS A 323 -19.48 -16.37 -20.51
N ALA A 324 -19.90 -15.40 -21.32
CA ALA A 324 -19.00 -14.59 -22.13
C ALA A 324 -17.94 -13.87 -21.26
N LEU A 325 -18.35 -13.34 -20.08
CA LEU A 325 -17.40 -12.76 -19.13
C LEU A 325 -16.36 -13.76 -18.64
N ARG A 326 -16.78 -14.97 -18.24
CA ARG A 326 -15.87 -16.01 -17.73
C ARG A 326 -14.88 -16.49 -18.78
N GLU A 327 -15.33 -16.61 -20.03
CA GLU A 327 -14.48 -16.94 -21.17
C GLU A 327 -13.46 -15.83 -21.45
N TYR A 328 -13.89 -14.56 -21.39
CA TYR A 328 -13.01 -13.41 -21.61
C TYR A 328 -11.89 -13.29 -20.54
N ILE A 329 -12.25 -13.53 -19.27
CA ILE A 329 -11.27 -13.50 -18.15
C ILE A 329 -10.38 -14.74 -18.14
N ASP A 330 -10.81 -15.82 -18.79
CA ASP A 330 -10.23 -17.16 -18.68
C ASP A 330 -10.21 -17.67 -17.23
N PHE A 331 -11.40 -17.71 -16.62
CA PHE A 331 -11.56 -18.03 -15.20
C PHE A 331 -11.10 -19.46 -14.85
N SER A 332 -11.07 -20.38 -15.82
CA SER A 332 -10.54 -21.73 -15.65
C SER A 332 -9.06 -21.71 -15.26
N THR A 333 -8.26 -21.00 -16.04
CA THR A 333 -6.81 -20.88 -15.82
C THR A 333 -6.48 -20.10 -14.54
N LEU A 334 -7.39 -19.24 -14.08
CA LEU A 334 -7.26 -18.50 -12.82
C LEU A 334 -7.48 -19.37 -11.56
N MET A 335 -8.22 -20.47 -11.70
CA MET A 335 -8.64 -21.34 -10.58
C MET A 335 -7.83 -22.64 -10.46
N GLU A 336 -7.05 -22.99 -11.48
CA GLU A 336 -6.04 -24.05 -11.45
C GLU A 336 -4.76 -23.57 -10.75
#